data_AF-A0A7S4SY49-F1
#
_entry.id   AF-A0A7S4SY49-F1
#
_cell.length_a   1.000
_cell.length_b   1.000
_cell.length_c   1.000
_cell.angle_alpha   90.00
_cell.angle_beta   90.00
_cell.angle_gamma   90.00
#
_symmetry.space_group_name_H-M   'P 1'
#
loop_
_entity.id
_entity.type
_entity.pdbx_description
1 polymer ?
#
loop_
_entity_poly.entity_id
_entity_poly.type
_entity_poly.pdbx_seq_one_letter_code
_entity_poly.pdbx_strand_id
1 'polypeptide(L)'
;AGMAGAGPTSPGAGGQGLPSLAARAGAQQKLAQGVRAACSLDDVSLANRLDAEASAFKAVRLGLLAARKHADVLDACPEEQMVTVLGLILARGTRHRLFRGQANECLRILTARAGWLRVMRSDQEYIAAARTLGLSIEVQEESGADE
;
A
#
# COMPACT_ATOMS: atom_id res chain seq x y z
N ALA A 1 30.68 -51.74 22.15
CA ALA A 1 31.50 -50.51 22.14
C ALA A 1 31.25 -49.84 20.80
N GLY A 2 30.46 -48.80 20.64
CA GLY A 2 30.13 -47.72 21.55
C GLY A 2 30.87 -46.48 21.07
N MET A 3 30.24 -45.65 20.22
CA MET A 3 30.52 -44.22 20.08
C MET A 3 29.30 -43.53 19.45
N ALA A 4 28.55 -42.83 20.29
CA ALA A 4 27.53 -41.87 19.91
C ALA A 4 28.23 -40.57 19.48
N GLY A 5 28.03 -40.14 18.23
CA GLY A 5 28.50 -38.85 17.73
C GLY A 5 27.46 -37.78 17.98
N ALA A 6 27.64 -36.99 19.03
CA ALA A 6 26.83 -35.83 19.36
C ALA A 6 27.48 -34.53 18.82
N GLY A 7 26.66 -33.71 18.17
CA GLY A 7 26.86 -32.27 17.95
C GLY A 7 27.69 -31.87 16.71
N PRO A 8 27.47 -30.66 16.13
CA PRO A 8 26.91 -29.47 16.76
C PRO A 8 25.62 -28.95 16.12
N THR A 9 24.62 -28.65 16.96
CA THR A 9 23.48 -27.81 16.61
C THR A 9 23.97 -26.37 16.44
N SER A 10 24.05 -25.91 15.20
CA SER A 10 24.28 -24.49 14.91
C SER A 10 23.06 -23.67 15.38
N PRO A 11 23.24 -22.67 16.26
CA PRO A 11 22.18 -21.72 16.55
C PRO A 11 22.01 -20.85 15.30
N GLY A 12 20.96 -21.14 14.53
CA GLY A 12 20.46 -20.23 13.51
C GLY A 12 19.98 -18.95 14.20
N ALA A 13 20.92 -18.06 14.50
CA ALA A 13 20.66 -16.72 14.96
C ALA A 13 19.84 -16.04 13.87
N GLY A 14 18.53 -16.05 14.06
CA GLY A 14 17.58 -15.25 13.30
C GLY A 14 17.90 -13.78 13.53
N GLY A 15 18.89 -13.29 12.79
CA GLY A 15 19.15 -11.87 12.63
C GLY A 15 17.97 -11.26 11.90
N GLN A 16 16.89 -11.00 12.63
CA GLN A 16 15.90 -10.01 12.25
C GLN A 16 16.61 -8.65 12.35
N GLY A 17 17.48 -8.40 11.38
CA GLY A 17 18.19 -7.15 11.23
C GLY A 17 17.16 -6.06 11.13
N LEU A 18 17.19 -5.14 12.11
CA LEU A 18 16.42 -3.93 12.06
C LEU A 18 16.55 -3.33 10.66
N PRO A 19 15.44 -2.93 10.02
CA PRO A 19 15.49 -2.30 8.71
C PRO A 19 16.51 -1.17 8.74
N SER A 20 17.51 -1.22 7.84
CA SER A 20 18.55 -0.19 7.82
C SER A 20 17.90 1.18 7.58
N LEU A 21 18.44 2.22 8.24
CA LEU A 21 17.95 3.59 8.06
C LEU A 21 17.96 4.00 6.57
N ALA A 22 18.94 3.52 5.80
CA ALA A 22 19.02 3.72 4.36
C ALA A 22 17.84 3.06 3.60
N ALA A 23 17.42 1.84 3.99
CA ALA A 23 16.27 1.18 3.37
C ALA A 23 14.96 1.95 3.65
N ARG A 24 14.77 2.42 4.88
CA ARG A 24 13.64 3.26 5.27
C ARG A 24 13.61 4.57 4.46
N ALA A 25 14.73 5.29 4.40
CA ALA A 25 14.84 6.53 3.62
C ALA A 25 14.55 6.30 2.13
N GLY A 26 15.06 5.22 1.55
CA GLY A 26 14.78 4.85 0.16
C GLY A 26 13.31 4.51 -0.08
N ALA A 27 12.64 3.85 0.88
CA ALA A 27 11.21 3.59 0.81
C ALA A 27 10.39 4.88 0.87
N GLN A 28 10.73 5.79 1.79
CA GLN A 28 10.09 7.09 1.92
C GLN A 28 10.22 7.92 0.64
N GLN A 29 11.41 7.98 0.05
CA GLN A 29 11.64 8.71 -1.19
C GLN A 29 10.81 8.15 -2.35
N LYS A 30 10.77 6.81 -2.51
CA LYS A 30 9.98 6.16 -3.57
C LYS A 30 8.49 6.39 -3.40
N LEU A 31 7.98 6.28 -2.18
CA LEU A 31 6.58 6.57 -1.90
C LEU A 31 6.25 8.04 -2.19
N ALA A 32 7.04 8.97 -1.69
CA ALA A 32 6.84 10.41 -1.94
C ALA A 32 6.89 10.76 -3.44
N GLN A 33 7.72 10.07 -4.24
CA GLN A 33 7.70 10.22 -5.70
C GLN A 33 6.39 9.72 -6.31
N GLY A 34 5.92 8.54 -5.91
CA GLY A 34 4.65 7.98 -6.39
C GLY A 34 3.45 8.87 -6.04
N VAL A 35 3.39 9.34 -4.79
CA VAL A 35 2.34 10.25 -4.31
C VAL A 35 2.34 11.56 -5.11
N ARG A 36 3.50 12.20 -5.28
CA ARG A 36 3.59 13.41 -6.11
C ARG A 36 3.13 13.18 -7.55
N ALA A 37 3.51 12.06 -8.15
CA ALA A 37 3.07 11.72 -9.51
C ALA A 37 1.55 11.49 -9.61
N ALA A 38 0.92 10.97 -8.56
CA ALA A 38 -0.54 10.82 -8.50
C ALA A 38 -1.23 12.17 -8.34
N CYS A 39 -0.74 13.03 -7.45
CA CYS A 39 -1.30 14.37 -7.21
C CYS A 39 -1.14 15.31 -8.41
N SER A 40 -0.08 15.16 -9.22
CA SER A 40 0.13 15.99 -10.41
C SER A 40 -0.72 15.56 -11.62
N LEU A 41 -1.53 14.51 -11.52
CA LEU A 41 -2.28 14.02 -12.67
C LEU A 41 -3.26 15.07 -13.21
N ASP A 42 -3.84 15.89 -12.34
CA ASP A 42 -4.85 16.89 -12.71
C ASP A 42 -4.29 18.04 -13.56
N ASP A 43 -2.98 18.25 -13.53
CA ASP A 43 -2.27 19.19 -14.40
C ASP A 43 -1.93 18.58 -15.78
N VAL A 44 -2.15 17.27 -15.97
CA VAL A 44 -1.82 16.58 -17.22
C VAL A 44 -2.96 16.73 -18.22
N SER A 45 -2.63 17.20 -19.42
CA SER A 45 -3.55 17.27 -20.55
C SER A 45 -4.22 15.92 -20.83
N LEU A 46 -5.50 15.93 -21.24
CA LEU A 46 -6.28 14.72 -21.53
C LEU A 46 -5.56 13.76 -22.50
N ALA A 47 -4.86 14.28 -23.52
CA ALA A 47 -4.11 13.49 -24.50
C ALA A 47 -3.03 12.59 -23.89
N ASN A 48 -2.43 13.01 -22.76
CA ASN A 48 -1.34 12.31 -22.07
C ASN A 48 -1.80 11.64 -20.77
N ARG A 49 -3.07 11.78 -20.39
CA ARG A 49 -3.59 11.35 -19.07
C ARG A 49 -3.42 9.85 -18.85
N LEU A 50 -3.65 9.01 -19.86
CA LEU A 50 -3.56 7.55 -19.74
C LEU A 50 -2.14 7.06 -19.45
N ASP A 51 -1.14 7.64 -20.12
CA ASP A 51 0.28 7.30 -19.93
C ASP A 51 0.81 7.83 -18.60
N ALA A 52 0.36 9.04 -18.20
CA ALA A 52 0.66 9.62 -16.91
C ALA A 52 0.07 8.78 -15.77
N GLU A 53 -1.20 8.34 -15.88
CA GLU A 53 -1.84 7.44 -14.90
C GLU A 53 -1.10 6.11 -14.79
N ALA A 54 -0.66 5.52 -15.91
CA ALA A 54 0.12 4.29 -15.91
C ALA A 54 1.46 4.46 -15.18
N SER A 55 2.13 5.58 -15.42
CA SER A 55 3.41 5.93 -14.80
C SER A 55 3.27 6.23 -13.30
N ALA A 56 2.24 6.99 -12.92
CA ALA A 56 1.92 7.29 -11.53
C ALA A 56 1.56 6.01 -10.77
N PHE A 57 0.71 5.15 -11.34
CA PHE A 57 0.36 3.87 -10.72
C PHE A 57 1.59 2.98 -10.49
N LYS A 58 2.49 2.88 -11.48
CA LYS A 58 3.75 2.14 -11.35
C LYS A 58 4.63 2.72 -10.22
N ALA A 59 4.77 4.04 -10.15
CA ALA A 59 5.56 4.71 -9.12
C ALA A 59 4.98 4.50 -7.71
N VAL A 60 3.67 4.69 -7.54
CA VAL A 60 2.95 4.40 -6.29
C VAL A 60 3.17 2.95 -5.87
N ARG A 61 2.95 1.98 -6.75
CA ARG A 61 3.13 0.56 -6.43
C ARG A 61 4.54 0.25 -5.96
N LEU A 62 5.57 0.74 -6.65
CA LEU A 62 6.96 0.54 -6.24
C LEU A 62 7.26 1.20 -4.89
N GLY A 63 6.69 2.38 -4.63
CA GLY A 63 6.75 3.05 -3.34
C GLY A 63 6.12 2.22 -2.21
N LEU A 64 4.91 1.70 -2.43
CA LEU A 64 4.20 0.86 -1.46
C LEU A 64 4.95 -0.45 -1.17
N LEU A 65 5.47 -1.12 -2.21
CA LEU A 65 6.25 -2.34 -2.03
C LEU A 65 7.53 -2.11 -1.24
N ALA A 66 8.18 -0.95 -1.40
CA ALA A 66 9.32 -0.56 -0.61
C ALA A 66 8.92 -0.20 0.84
N ALA A 67 7.80 0.51 1.01
CA ALA A 67 7.31 0.97 2.31
C ALA A 67 6.57 -0.09 3.13
N ARG A 68 6.22 -1.26 2.56
CA ARG A 68 5.43 -2.30 3.25
C ARG A 68 6.01 -2.79 4.58
N LYS A 69 7.33 -2.67 4.78
CA LYS A 69 8.04 -3.05 6.02
C LYS A 69 8.25 -1.87 6.97
N HIS A 70 7.86 -0.67 6.57
CA HIS A 70 8.08 0.60 7.27
C HIS A 70 6.74 1.30 7.47
N ALA A 71 5.99 0.80 8.45
CA ALA A 71 4.65 1.29 8.80
C ALA A 71 4.58 2.83 8.94
N ASP A 72 5.58 3.42 9.58
CA ASP A 72 5.70 4.86 9.81
C ASP A 72 5.78 5.67 8.52
N VAL A 73 6.37 5.11 7.45
CA VAL A 73 6.45 5.77 6.13
C VAL A 73 5.07 5.87 5.48
N LEU A 74 4.23 4.85 5.66
CA LEU A 74 2.85 4.85 5.15
C LEU A 74 1.94 5.76 5.98
N ASP A 75 2.13 5.79 7.29
CA ASP A 75 1.31 6.60 8.21
C ASP A 75 1.62 8.09 8.14
N ALA A 76 2.81 8.47 7.68
CA ALA A 76 3.21 9.88 7.51
C ALA A 76 2.54 10.56 6.29
N CYS A 77 1.77 9.83 5.48
CA CYS A 77 1.07 10.39 4.34
C CYS A 77 -0.12 11.26 4.79
N PRO A 78 -0.26 12.51 4.34
CA PRO A 78 -1.44 13.32 4.60
C PRO A 78 -2.72 12.71 4.02
N GLU A 79 -3.86 12.94 4.68
CA GLU A 79 -5.16 12.37 4.30
C GLU A 79 -5.57 12.71 2.86
N GLU A 80 -5.42 13.98 2.45
CA GLU A 80 -5.70 14.44 1.09
C GLU A 80 -4.94 13.63 0.03
N GLN A 81 -3.68 13.31 0.32
CA GLN A 81 -2.83 12.52 -0.58
C GLN A 81 -3.23 11.04 -0.55
N MET A 82 -3.72 10.53 0.60
CA MET A 82 -4.26 9.17 0.68
C MET A 82 -5.46 9.00 -0.24
N VAL A 83 -6.38 9.97 -0.26
CA VAL A 83 -7.56 9.97 -1.15
C VAL A 83 -7.12 9.88 -2.62
N THR A 84 -6.19 10.73 -3.06
CA THR A 84 -5.69 10.71 -4.43
C THR A 84 -5.06 9.35 -4.80
N VAL A 85 -4.23 8.80 -3.91
CA VAL A 85 -3.56 7.51 -4.14
C VAL A 85 -4.57 6.36 -4.20
N LEU A 86 -5.54 6.32 -3.29
CA LEU A 86 -6.61 5.33 -3.29
C LEU A 86 -7.44 5.42 -4.58
N GLY A 87 -7.86 6.62 -4.96
CA GLY A 87 -8.61 6.87 -6.19
C GLY A 87 -7.86 6.36 -7.43
N LEU A 88 -6.56 6.65 -7.55
CA LEU A 88 -5.72 6.15 -8.64
C LEU A 88 -5.66 4.61 -8.69
N ILE A 89 -5.41 3.97 -7.54
CA ILE A 89 -5.28 2.50 -7.46
C ILE A 89 -6.61 1.82 -7.81
N LEU A 90 -7.71 2.32 -7.23
CA LEU A 90 -9.05 1.79 -7.44
C LEU A 90 -9.48 1.97 -8.89
N ALA A 91 -9.35 3.17 -9.46
CA ALA A 91 -9.71 3.46 -10.84
C ALA A 91 -8.91 2.58 -11.82
N ARG A 92 -7.60 2.45 -11.62
CA ARG A 92 -6.76 1.62 -12.50
C ARG A 92 -7.12 0.15 -12.40
N GLY A 93 -7.33 -0.36 -11.18
CA GLY A 93 -7.69 -1.75 -10.95
C GLY A 93 -9.06 -2.14 -11.52
N THR A 94 -10.04 -1.25 -11.41
CA THR A 94 -11.42 -1.52 -11.85
C THR A 94 -11.58 -1.36 -13.36
N ARG A 95 -10.95 -0.34 -13.97
CA ARG A 95 -11.00 -0.10 -15.42
C ARG A 95 -10.22 -1.12 -16.24
N HIS A 96 -9.13 -1.66 -15.68
CA HIS A 96 -8.21 -2.52 -16.44
C HIS A 96 -7.97 -3.86 -15.73
N ARG A 97 -8.62 -4.92 -16.23
CA ARG A 97 -8.54 -6.28 -15.67
C ARG A 97 -7.11 -6.78 -15.44
N LEU A 98 -6.16 -6.42 -16.31
CA LEU A 98 -4.75 -6.81 -16.22
C LEU A 98 -4.05 -6.25 -14.96
N PHE A 99 -4.50 -5.10 -14.45
CA PHE A 99 -3.92 -4.47 -13.25
C PHE A 99 -4.66 -4.81 -11.96
N ARG A 100 -5.75 -5.57 -12.02
CA ARG A 100 -6.56 -5.93 -10.85
C ARG A 100 -5.76 -6.61 -9.73
N GLY A 101 -4.87 -7.55 -10.08
CA GLY A 101 -4.00 -8.21 -9.10
C GLY A 101 -3.01 -7.25 -8.43
N GLN A 102 -2.43 -6.33 -9.21
CA GLN A 102 -1.50 -5.33 -8.70
C GLN A 102 -2.21 -4.28 -7.83
N ALA A 103 -3.41 -3.85 -8.23
CA ALA A 103 -4.23 -2.96 -7.43
C ALA A 103 -4.63 -3.61 -6.10
N ASN A 104 -5.07 -4.88 -6.12
CA ASN A 104 -5.40 -5.63 -4.91
C ASN A 104 -4.20 -5.76 -3.95
N GLU A 105 -3.00 -6.05 -4.48
CA GLU A 105 -1.75 -6.05 -3.70
C GLU A 105 -1.50 -4.70 -3.01
N CYS A 106 -1.64 -3.60 -3.75
CA CYS A 106 -1.46 -2.25 -3.19
C CYS A 106 -2.49 -1.95 -2.10
N LEU A 107 -3.77 -2.25 -2.36
CA LEU A 107 -4.85 -2.01 -1.40
C LEU A 107 -4.63 -2.81 -0.12
N ARG A 108 -4.19 -4.07 -0.19
CA ARG A 108 -3.88 -4.88 1.00
C ARG A 108 -2.76 -4.28 1.86
N ILE A 109 -1.74 -3.69 1.24
CA ILE A 109 -0.66 -3.00 1.97
C ILE A 109 -1.23 -1.76 2.68
N LEU A 110 -2.07 -0.99 1.99
CA LEU A 110 -2.68 0.22 2.54
C LEU A 110 -3.69 -0.08 3.65
N THR A 111 -4.62 -1.00 3.43
CA THR A 111 -5.69 -1.33 4.40
C THR A 111 -5.17 -2.05 5.64
N ALA A 112 -3.90 -2.51 5.65
CA ALA A 112 -3.23 -2.96 6.86
C ALA A 112 -2.88 -1.79 7.81
N ARG A 113 -3.08 -0.53 7.39
CA ARG A 113 -2.86 0.69 8.18
C ARG A 113 -4.20 1.33 8.52
N ALA A 114 -4.39 1.70 9.79
CA ALA A 114 -5.65 2.25 10.28
C ALA A 114 -6.04 3.59 9.60
N GLY A 115 -5.08 4.48 9.35
CA GLY A 115 -5.33 5.75 8.67
C GLY A 115 -5.89 5.55 7.26
N TRP A 116 -5.22 4.72 6.46
CA TRP A 116 -5.66 4.37 5.10
C TRP A 116 -6.99 3.62 5.08
N LEU A 117 -7.22 2.72 6.03
CA LEU A 117 -8.50 2.02 6.16
C LEU A 117 -9.64 2.98 6.50
N ARG A 118 -9.39 3.99 7.36
CA ARG A 118 -10.36 5.04 7.68
C ARG A 118 -10.75 5.82 6.42
N VAL A 119 -9.77 6.29 5.65
CA VAL A 119 -10.02 7.02 4.39
C VAL A 119 -10.73 6.16 3.35
N MET A 120 -10.40 4.86 3.27
CA MET A 120 -11.13 3.96 2.39
C MET A 120 -12.60 3.79 2.82
N ARG A 121 -12.87 3.80 4.13
CA ARG A 121 -14.22 3.62 4.68
C ARG A 121 -15.07 4.88 4.65
N SER A 122 -14.46 6.06 4.55
CA SER A 122 -15.19 7.33 4.48
C SER A 122 -15.93 7.53 3.15
N ASP A 123 -15.65 6.72 2.14
CA ASP A 123 -16.29 6.78 0.82
C ASP A 123 -16.86 5.40 0.41
N GLN A 124 -18.18 5.36 0.17
CA GLN A 124 -18.87 4.14 -0.27
C GLN A 124 -18.43 3.67 -1.65
N GLU A 125 -18.04 4.59 -2.55
CA GLU A 125 -17.53 4.24 -3.87
C GLU A 125 -16.19 3.50 -3.75
N TYR A 126 -15.36 3.88 -2.78
CA TYR A 126 -14.09 3.19 -2.52
C TYR A 126 -14.30 1.78 -2.01
N ILE A 127 -15.24 1.60 -1.09
CA ILE A 127 -15.63 0.27 -0.59
C ILE A 127 -16.15 -0.60 -1.76
N ALA A 128 -17.05 -0.07 -2.60
CA ALA A 128 -17.61 -0.80 -3.73
C ALA A 128 -16.55 -1.17 -4.77
N ALA A 129 -15.63 -0.25 -5.09
CA ALA A 129 -14.51 -0.51 -5.97
C ALA A 129 -13.55 -1.56 -5.39
N ALA A 130 -13.22 -1.48 -4.10
CA ALA A 130 -12.37 -2.46 -3.41
C ALA A 130 -12.99 -3.87 -3.43
N ARG A 131 -14.31 -3.99 -3.20
CA ARG A 131 -15.05 -5.26 -3.34
C ARG A 131 -15.00 -5.80 -4.75
N THR A 132 -15.15 -4.93 -5.75
CA THR A 132 -14.99 -5.30 -7.16
C THR A 132 -13.59 -5.83 -7.44
N LEU A 133 -12.57 -5.40 -6.71
CA LEU A 133 -11.20 -5.93 -6.82
C LEU A 133 -10.95 -7.19 -5.99
N GLY A 134 -11.94 -7.67 -5.23
CA GLY A 134 -11.84 -8.84 -4.37
C GLY A 134 -11.22 -8.57 -2.99
N LEU A 135 -11.28 -7.33 -2.51
CA LEU A 135 -11.05 -7.03 -1.08
C LEU A 135 -12.38 -7.03 -0.33
N SER A 136 -12.44 -7.78 0.76
CA SER A 136 -13.53 -7.68 1.74
C SER A 136 -13.20 -6.58 2.74
N ILE A 137 -13.87 -5.44 2.63
CA ILE A 137 -13.77 -4.35 3.60
C ILE A 137 -15.05 -4.37 4.43
N GLU A 138 -14.90 -4.74 5.71
CA GLU A 138 -15.98 -4.65 6.69
C GLU A 138 -16.20 -3.19 7.05
N VAL A 139 -17.45 -2.75 6.98
CA VAL A 139 -17.87 -1.45 7.50
C VAL A 139 -18.10 -1.70 8.98
N GLN A 140 -17.27 -1.12 9.84
CA GLN A 140 -17.61 -1.05 11.25
C GLN A 140 -18.71 0.00 11.35
N GLU A 141 -19.94 -0.45 11.56
CA GLU A 141 -20.99 0.44 12.05
C GLU A 141 -20.49 0.92 13.41
N GLU A 142 -20.10 2.19 13.50
CA GLU A 142 -19.85 2.83 14.78
C GLU A 142 -21.16 2.75 15.54
N SER A 143 -21.26 1.74 16.42
CA SER A 143 -22.38 1.58 17.33
C SER A 143 -22.41 2.85 18.16
N GLY A 144 -23.34 3.74 17.81
CA GLY A 144 -23.64 4.95 18.54
C GLY A 144 -24.12 4.58 19.93
N ALA A 145 -23.17 4.35 20.82
CA ALA A 145 -23.35 4.48 22.25
C ALA A 145 -23.03 5.94 22.60
N ASP A 146 -23.94 6.84 22.20
CA ASP A 146 -24.06 8.14 22.85
C ASP A 146 -25.17 7.98 23.89
N GLU A 147 -24.72 8.00 25.15
CA GLU A 147 -25.46 7.90 26.40
C GLU A 147 -25.73 9.31 26.94
#